data_AF-A0A7M3WF05-F1
#
_entry.id   AF-A0A7M3WF05-F1
#
_cell.length_a   1.000
_cell.length_b   1.000
_cell.length_c   1.000
_cell.angle_alpha   90.00
_cell.angle_beta   90.00
_cell.angle_gamma   90.00
#
_symmetry.space_group_name_H-M   'P 1'
#
loop_
_entity.id
_entity.type
_entity.pdbx_description
1 polymer ?
#
loop_
_entity_poly.entity_id
_entity_poly.type
_entity_poly.pdbx_seq_one_letter_code
_entity_poly.pdbx_strand_id
1 'polypeptide(L)'
;RLTPEQAAYHFMSGYTAKVAGTEMGVTEPQATFSTCFGAPFMPRHPSIYADLLSKKIRENDAKCWLINTGWIAGGADASSRIKISWTRNLLNAAINGNLDNVVFVKDERFGFEIPTTCEGVPDRILQPRETWDDETRYDNVANLLAQMFIENFQQYADGCSEEVIAAGPKPLV
;
A
#
# COMPACT_ATOMS: atom_id res chain seq x y z
N ARG A 1 -7.56 -3.68 -3.35
CA ARG A 1 -7.74 -3.31 -4.77
C ARG A 1 -7.65 -1.80 -4.86
N LEU A 2 -6.90 -1.30 -5.84
CA LEU A 2 -6.68 0.12 -6.07
C LEU A 2 -7.43 0.57 -7.33
N THR A 3 -7.98 1.79 -7.29
CA THR A 3 -8.34 2.54 -8.50
C THR A 3 -7.08 2.95 -9.28
N PRO A 4 -7.17 3.36 -10.56
CA PRO A 4 -6.02 3.88 -11.30
C PRO A 4 -5.31 5.04 -10.59
N GLU A 5 -6.07 5.95 -9.98
CA GLU A 5 -5.57 7.12 -9.26
C GLU A 5 -4.86 6.72 -7.97
N GLN A 6 -5.42 5.76 -7.22
CA GLN A 6 -4.73 5.19 -6.05
C GLN A 6 -3.47 4.42 -6.45
N ALA A 7 -3.49 3.70 -7.58
CA ALA A 7 -2.31 3.02 -8.09
C ALA A 7 -1.20 4.02 -8.44
N ALA A 8 -1.54 5.15 -9.08
CA ALA A 8 -0.62 6.25 -9.34
C ALA A 8 -0.08 6.86 -8.05
N TYR A 9 -0.96 7.18 -7.09
CA TYR A 9 -0.56 7.75 -5.80
C TYR A 9 0.43 6.85 -5.08
N HIS A 10 0.09 5.58 -4.87
CA HIS A 10 0.96 4.63 -4.17
C HIS A 10 2.25 4.31 -4.95
N PHE A 11 2.19 4.29 -6.29
CA PHE A 11 3.38 4.15 -7.12
C PHE A 11 4.34 5.32 -6.92
N MET A 12 3.84 6.55 -6.96
CA MET A 12 4.65 7.75 -6.71
C MET A 12 5.16 7.82 -5.28
N SER A 13 4.35 7.46 -4.28
CA SER A 13 4.82 7.40 -2.90
C SER A 13 5.93 6.37 -2.73
N GLY A 14 5.75 5.17 -3.29
CA GLY A 14 6.76 4.11 -3.25
C GLY A 14 7.10 3.67 -1.81
N TYR A 15 6.08 3.64 -0.94
CA TYR A 15 6.26 3.28 0.46
C TYR A 15 6.67 1.81 0.59
N THR A 16 7.76 1.57 1.31
CA THR A 16 8.27 0.23 1.62
C THR A 16 9.10 0.28 2.91
N ALA A 17 9.62 -0.86 3.34
CA ALA A 17 10.61 -0.92 4.42
C ALA A 17 12.01 -1.20 3.83
N LYS A 18 13.01 -0.44 4.26
CA LYS A 18 14.41 -0.86 4.12
C LYS A 18 14.63 -2.01 5.08
N VAL A 19 15.08 -3.14 4.57
CA VAL A 19 15.32 -4.35 5.38
C VAL A 19 16.82 -4.50 5.62
N ALA A 20 17.20 -5.11 6.74
CA ALA A 20 18.60 -5.34 7.05
C ALA A 20 19.34 -6.04 5.89
N GLY A 21 20.49 -5.47 5.50
CA GLY A 21 21.36 -6.03 4.44
C GLY A 21 21.16 -5.48 3.02
N THR A 22 20.18 -4.60 2.77
CA THR A 22 20.03 -3.97 1.43
C THR A 22 20.81 -2.66 1.28
N GLU A 23 21.18 -2.01 2.38
CA GLU A 23 22.00 -0.80 2.41
C GLU A 23 22.97 -0.85 3.61
N MET A 24 24.18 -0.28 3.47
CA MET A 24 25.15 -0.26 4.57
C MET A 24 24.57 0.51 5.76
N GLY A 25 24.56 -0.12 6.95
CA GLY A 25 24.15 0.51 8.21
C GLY A 25 22.68 0.29 8.61
N VAL A 26 21.87 -0.41 7.82
CA VAL A 26 20.49 -0.76 8.19
C VAL A 26 20.48 -2.07 8.98
N THR A 27 20.17 -2.01 10.28
CA THR A 27 20.07 -3.17 11.17
C THR A 27 18.63 -3.55 11.54
N GLU A 28 17.71 -2.59 11.45
CA GLU A 28 16.29 -2.76 11.75
C GLU A 28 15.42 -2.27 10.58
N PRO A 29 14.20 -2.84 10.37
CA PRO A 29 13.32 -2.39 9.32
C PRO A 29 12.92 -0.92 9.49
N GLN A 30 13.25 -0.08 8.52
CA GLN A 30 12.89 1.35 8.53
C GLN A 30 11.92 1.68 7.41
N ALA A 31 10.83 2.36 7.75
CA ALA A 31 9.91 2.93 6.77
C ALA A 31 10.66 3.87 5.81
N THR A 32 10.43 3.71 4.52
CA THR A 32 11.03 4.57 3.49
C THR A 32 10.06 4.79 2.35
N PHE A 33 10.18 5.95 1.71
CA PHE A 33 9.47 6.27 0.47
C PHE A 33 10.51 6.31 -0.65
N SER A 34 10.47 5.32 -1.52
CA SER A 34 11.32 5.26 -2.72
C SER A 34 10.43 5.49 -3.92
N THR A 35 10.35 6.74 -4.37
CA THR A 35 9.52 7.19 -5.49
C THR A 35 9.52 6.20 -6.66
N CYS A 36 8.33 5.84 -7.16
CA CYS A 36 8.15 4.85 -8.24
C CYS A 36 8.72 3.45 -7.92
N PHE A 37 8.95 3.14 -6.64
CA PHE A 37 9.69 1.97 -6.16
C PHE A 37 11.11 1.84 -6.70
N GLY A 38 11.71 2.94 -7.19
CA GLY A 38 12.96 2.92 -7.93
C GLY A 38 13.62 4.29 -8.10
N ALA A 39 13.46 5.18 -7.12
CA ALA A 39 13.84 6.60 -7.24
C ALA A 39 15.24 6.86 -7.84
N PRO A 40 16.31 6.12 -7.48
CA PRO A 40 17.64 6.34 -8.06
C PRO A 40 17.74 6.14 -9.58
N PHE A 41 16.74 5.53 -10.20
CA PHE A 41 16.71 5.18 -11.62
C PHE A 41 15.70 6.00 -12.45
N MET A 42 15.06 7.00 -11.85
CA MET A 42 13.98 7.78 -12.48
C MET A 42 14.50 9.13 -13.03
N PRO A 43 14.78 9.27 -14.34
CA PRO A 43 15.34 10.50 -14.92
C PRO A 43 14.31 11.63 -15.18
N ARG A 44 13.02 11.39 -14.98
CA ARG A 44 11.94 12.36 -15.18
C ARG A 44 11.19 12.61 -13.88
N HIS A 45 10.37 13.66 -13.87
CA HIS A 45 9.45 13.90 -12.76
C HIS A 45 8.52 12.68 -12.57
N PRO A 46 8.28 12.22 -11.31
CA PRO A 46 7.48 11.03 -11.01
C PRO A 46 6.10 11.01 -11.66
N SER A 47 5.45 12.18 -11.78
CA SER A 47 4.11 12.28 -12.38
C SER A 47 4.05 11.78 -13.83
N ILE A 48 5.11 11.95 -14.61
CA ILE A 48 5.16 11.45 -16.00
C ILE A 48 5.00 9.93 -16.04
N TYR A 49 5.60 9.22 -15.09
CA TYR A 49 5.49 7.77 -15.00
C TYR A 49 4.14 7.33 -14.42
N ALA A 50 3.61 8.09 -13.46
CA ALA A 50 2.30 7.84 -12.87
C ALA A 50 1.15 8.03 -13.88
N ASP A 51 1.25 9.04 -14.73
CA ASP A 51 0.31 9.29 -15.83
C ASP A 51 0.37 8.13 -16.85
N LEU A 52 1.57 7.69 -17.21
CA LEU A 52 1.76 6.56 -18.11
C LEU A 52 1.18 5.28 -17.52
N LEU A 53 1.41 5.02 -16.23
CA LEU A 53 0.85 3.88 -15.51
C LEU A 53 -0.68 3.94 -15.51
N SER A 54 -1.27 5.06 -15.12
CA SER A 54 -2.73 5.27 -15.08
C SER A 54 -3.36 5.06 -16.45
N LYS A 55 -2.74 5.61 -17.50
CA LYS A 55 -3.17 5.42 -18.89
C LYS A 55 -3.15 3.94 -19.26
N LYS A 56 -2.06 3.22 -18.96
CA LYS A 56 -1.92 1.80 -19.29
C LYS A 56 -2.90 0.93 -18.52
N ILE A 57 -3.18 1.25 -17.26
CA ILE A 57 -4.20 0.57 -16.47
C ILE A 57 -5.57 0.69 -17.15
N ARG A 58 -5.99 1.91 -17.51
CA ARG A 58 -7.30 2.15 -18.15
C ARG A 58 -7.40 1.53 -19.54
N GLU A 59 -6.37 1.66 -20.37
CA GLU A 59 -6.35 1.10 -21.74
C GLU A 59 -6.49 -0.42 -21.78
N ASN A 60 -6.05 -1.11 -20.72
CA ASN A 60 -5.99 -2.56 -20.68
C ASN A 60 -6.95 -3.18 -19.66
N ASP A 61 -7.82 -2.36 -19.03
CA ASP A 61 -8.70 -2.78 -17.94
C ASP A 61 -7.95 -3.58 -16.84
N ALA A 62 -6.74 -3.13 -16.51
CA ALA A 62 -5.86 -3.86 -15.60
C ALA A 62 -6.29 -3.67 -14.14
N LYS A 63 -6.29 -4.76 -13.36
CA LYS A 63 -6.59 -4.70 -11.92
C LYS A 63 -5.30 -4.43 -11.13
N CYS A 64 -5.32 -3.39 -10.31
CA CYS A 64 -4.19 -3.02 -9.45
C CYS A 64 -4.40 -3.47 -8.00
N TRP A 65 -3.35 -4.04 -7.42
CA TRP A 65 -3.36 -4.61 -6.06
C TRP A 65 -2.19 -4.06 -5.25
N LEU A 66 -2.49 -3.63 -4.02
CA LEU A 66 -1.49 -3.35 -2.99
C LEU A 66 -1.43 -4.55 -2.05
N ILE A 67 -0.27 -5.17 -1.92
CA ILE A 67 -0.07 -6.36 -1.09
C ILE A 67 0.99 -6.05 -0.03
N ASN A 68 0.60 -6.04 1.24
CA ASN A 68 1.54 -5.96 2.35
C ASN A 68 2.29 -7.29 2.46
N THR A 69 3.62 -7.25 2.33
CA THR A 69 4.53 -8.39 2.50
C THR A 69 5.45 -8.23 3.72
N GLY A 70 5.18 -7.22 4.54
CA GLY A 70 5.86 -6.93 5.78
C GLY A 70 5.14 -7.58 6.96
N TRP A 71 4.76 -6.75 7.92
CA TRP A 71 4.24 -7.16 9.23
C TRP A 71 2.78 -6.74 9.42
N ILE A 72 2.14 -7.38 10.40
CA ILE A 72 0.79 -7.08 10.90
C ILE A 72 0.87 -6.87 12.42
N ALA A 73 -0.24 -6.80 13.15
CA ALA A 73 -0.28 -6.95 14.62
C ALA A 73 0.84 -6.21 15.41
N GLY A 74 1.04 -4.92 15.16
CA GLY A 74 2.04 -4.12 15.89
C GLY A 74 3.40 -3.93 15.19
N GLY A 75 3.60 -4.50 14.00
CA GLY A 75 4.81 -4.30 13.20
C GLY A 75 5.93 -5.29 13.51
N ALA A 76 7.17 -4.93 13.16
CA ALA A 76 8.33 -5.83 13.23
C ALA A 76 8.70 -6.26 14.65
N ASP A 77 8.50 -5.38 15.63
CA ASP A 77 8.88 -5.63 17.03
C ASP A 77 7.81 -6.40 17.81
N ALA A 78 6.58 -6.45 17.30
CA ALA A 78 5.43 -7.03 17.99
C ALA A 78 4.86 -8.27 17.29
N SER A 79 5.23 -8.54 16.04
CA SER A 79 4.67 -9.63 15.26
C SER A 79 5.69 -10.36 14.40
N SER A 80 5.38 -11.61 14.07
CA SER A 80 6.04 -12.29 12.95
C SER A 80 5.61 -11.66 11.62
N ARG A 81 6.53 -11.62 10.66
CA ARG A 81 6.25 -11.27 9.27
C ARG A 81 5.09 -12.11 8.71
N ILE A 82 4.29 -11.53 7.81
CA ILE A 82 3.18 -12.23 7.14
C ILE A 82 3.69 -13.54 6.53
N LYS A 83 2.98 -14.65 6.79
CA LYS A 83 3.39 -15.96 6.26
C LYS A 83 3.40 -15.92 4.74
N ILE A 84 4.49 -16.37 4.14
CA ILE A 84 4.67 -16.38 2.69
C ILE A 84 3.58 -17.16 1.96
N SER A 85 3.02 -18.21 2.58
CA SER A 85 1.90 -18.96 2.03
C SER A 85 0.64 -18.09 1.86
N TRP A 86 0.36 -17.20 2.81
CA TRP A 86 -0.78 -16.28 2.73
C TRP A 86 -0.60 -15.25 1.61
N THR A 87 0.60 -14.66 1.50
CA THR A 87 0.92 -13.75 0.39
C THR A 87 0.78 -14.44 -0.97
N ARG A 88 1.25 -15.68 -1.10
CA ARG A 88 1.11 -16.46 -2.34
C ARG A 88 -0.35 -16.75 -2.67
N ASN A 89 -1.16 -17.09 -1.67
CA ASN A 89 -2.60 -17.32 -1.86
C ASN A 89 -3.32 -16.04 -2.32
N LEU A 90 -3.02 -14.89 -1.71
CA LEU A 90 -3.55 -13.58 -2.14
C LEU A 90 -3.16 -13.26 -3.59
N LEU A 91 -1.89 -13.47 -3.94
CA LEU A 91 -1.39 -13.23 -5.30
C LEU A 91 -2.08 -14.14 -6.32
N ASN A 92 -2.17 -15.43 -6.02
CA ASN A 92 -2.85 -16.39 -6.90
C ASN A 92 -4.35 -16.04 -7.05
N ALA A 93 -5.01 -15.65 -5.95
CA ALA A 93 -6.41 -15.24 -6.00
C ALA A 93 -6.63 -13.98 -6.85
N ALA A 94 -5.71 -13.02 -6.79
CA ALA A 94 -5.74 -11.83 -7.65
C ALA A 94 -5.51 -12.17 -9.13
N ILE A 95 -4.57 -13.05 -9.44
CA ILE A 95 -4.25 -13.47 -10.81
C ILE A 95 -5.37 -14.31 -11.43
N ASN A 96 -5.95 -15.22 -10.64
CA ASN A 96 -7.00 -16.14 -11.11
C ASN A 96 -8.39 -15.49 -11.19
N GLY A 97 -8.56 -14.25 -10.72
CA GLY A 97 -9.85 -13.57 -10.65
C GLY A 97 -10.73 -14.01 -9.46
N ASN A 98 -10.20 -14.81 -8.54
CA ASN A 98 -10.95 -15.28 -7.37
C ASN A 98 -11.38 -14.13 -6.44
N LEU A 99 -10.69 -12.99 -6.49
CA LEU A 99 -11.05 -11.79 -5.73
C LEU A 99 -12.05 -10.88 -6.46
N ASP A 100 -12.52 -11.24 -7.65
CA ASP A 100 -13.37 -10.33 -8.44
C ASP A 100 -14.77 -10.16 -7.87
N ASN A 101 -15.30 -11.22 -7.26
CA ASN A 101 -16.70 -11.32 -6.81
C ASN A 101 -16.82 -11.47 -5.28
N VAL A 102 -15.76 -11.18 -4.53
CA VAL A 102 -15.82 -11.17 -3.06
C VAL A 102 -16.35 -9.84 -2.56
N VAL A 103 -16.82 -9.81 -1.31
CA VAL A 103 -17.19 -8.57 -0.64
C VAL A 103 -15.92 -7.79 -0.33
N PHE A 104 -15.98 -6.48 -0.53
CA PHE A 104 -14.93 -5.54 -0.17
C PHE A 104 -15.42 -4.56 0.89
N VAL A 105 -14.53 -4.19 1.79
CA VAL A 105 -14.70 -3.06 2.71
C VAL A 105 -13.75 -1.96 2.27
N LYS A 106 -14.22 -0.72 2.30
CA LYS A 106 -13.38 0.44 2.00
C LYS A 106 -12.61 0.83 3.27
N ASP A 107 -11.29 0.94 3.17
CA ASP A 107 -10.48 1.51 4.25
C ASP A 107 -10.84 2.98 4.44
N GLU A 108 -11.15 3.39 5.67
CA GLU A 108 -11.60 4.76 5.95
C GLU A 108 -10.50 5.81 5.81
N ARG A 109 -9.23 5.41 6.01
CA ARG A 109 -8.07 6.32 5.92
C ARG A 109 -7.56 6.42 4.50
N PHE A 110 -7.24 5.28 3.90
CA PHE A 110 -6.58 5.19 2.60
C PHE A 110 -7.58 5.09 1.45
N GLY A 111 -8.86 4.80 1.73
CA GLY A 111 -9.92 4.80 0.73
C GLY A 111 -9.88 3.65 -0.27
N PHE A 112 -8.88 2.76 -0.21
CA PHE A 112 -8.83 1.58 -1.08
C PHE A 112 -9.76 0.48 -0.59
N GLU A 113 -10.07 -0.46 -1.48
CA GLU A 113 -10.93 -1.60 -1.16
C GLU A 113 -10.11 -2.78 -0.64
N ILE A 114 -10.54 -3.39 0.45
CA ILE A 114 -9.92 -4.58 1.06
C ILE A 114 -10.90 -5.75 0.98
N PRO A 115 -10.51 -6.91 0.40
CA PRO A 115 -11.40 -8.07 0.36
C PRO A 115 -11.67 -8.57 1.78
N THR A 116 -12.90 -8.99 2.06
CA THR A 116 -13.27 -9.53 3.39
C THR A 116 -12.80 -10.97 3.58
N THR A 117 -12.56 -11.71 2.49
CA THR A 117 -12.19 -13.12 2.51
C THR A 117 -11.24 -13.47 1.37
N CYS A 118 -10.34 -14.43 1.60
CA CYS A 118 -9.54 -15.06 0.55
C CYS A 118 -9.24 -16.51 0.95
N GLU A 119 -9.49 -17.46 0.06
CA GLU A 119 -9.24 -18.88 0.35
C GLU A 119 -7.77 -19.12 0.76
N GLY A 120 -7.58 -19.90 1.83
CA GLY A 120 -6.25 -20.20 2.37
C GLY A 120 -5.58 -19.03 3.09
N VAL A 121 -6.31 -17.96 3.40
CA VAL A 121 -5.84 -16.79 4.14
C VAL A 121 -6.82 -16.50 5.29
N PRO A 122 -6.37 -16.37 6.54
CA PRO A 122 -7.27 -16.03 7.64
C PRO A 122 -7.90 -14.64 7.45
N ASP A 123 -9.22 -14.55 7.50
CA ASP A 123 -9.96 -13.29 7.27
C ASP A 123 -9.50 -12.17 8.20
N ARG A 124 -9.18 -12.48 9.45
CA ARG A 124 -8.66 -11.53 10.45
C ARG A 124 -7.43 -10.76 9.96
N ILE A 125 -6.56 -11.37 9.12
CA ILE A 125 -5.37 -10.65 8.62
C ILE A 125 -5.69 -9.72 7.45
N LEU A 126 -6.86 -9.87 6.83
CA LEU A 126 -7.37 -8.95 5.83
C LEU A 126 -7.96 -7.70 6.46
N GLN A 127 -8.22 -7.70 7.78
CA GLN A 127 -8.65 -6.53 8.55
C GLN A 127 -7.55 -6.16 9.55
N PRO A 128 -6.52 -5.39 9.15
CA PRO A 128 -5.32 -5.18 9.97
C PRO A 128 -5.60 -4.64 11.36
N ARG A 129 -6.64 -3.79 11.52
CA ARG A 129 -7.09 -3.27 12.81
C ARG A 129 -7.40 -4.39 13.80
N GLU A 130 -8.06 -5.45 13.36
CA GLU A 130 -8.44 -6.60 14.19
C GLU A 130 -7.23 -7.46 14.60
N THR A 131 -6.07 -7.29 13.97
CA THR A 131 -4.86 -8.03 14.32
C THR A 131 -4.12 -7.43 15.52
N TRP A 132 -4.48 -6.23 15.96
CA TRP A 132 -3.84 -5.56 17.09
C TRP A 132 -4.63 -5.82 18.37
N ASP A 133 -3.91 -6.05 19.48
CA ASP A 133 -4.54 -6.20 20.80
C ASP A 133 -5.10 -4.87 21.33
N ASP A 134 -4.49 -3.75 20.89
CA ASP A 134 -4.93 -2.38 21.19
C ASP A 134 -5.27 -1.67 19.88
N GLU A 135 -6.56 -1.57 19.60
CA GLU A 135 -7.07 -0.90 18.39
C GLU A 135 -6.80 0.61 18.42
N THR A 136 -6.74 1.24 19.59
CA THR A 136 -6.41 2.67 19.70
C THR A 136 -4.96 2.90 19.28
N ARG A 137 -4.05 2.00 19.69
CA ARG A 137 -2.66 2.02 19.23
C ARG A 137 -2.57 1.81 17.71
N TYR A 138 -3.35 0.89 17.15
CA TYR A 138 -3.45 0.75 15.69
C TYR A 138 -3.89 2.04 15.03
N ASP A 139 -4.97 2.66 15.51
CA ASP A 139 -5.55 3.86 14.93
C ASP A 139 -4.54 5.03 14.94
N ASN A 140 -3.79 5.19 16.03
CA ASN A 140 -2.70 6.17 16.15
C ASN A 140 -1.57 5.93 15.13
N VAL A 141 -1.10 4.68 14.98
CA VAL A 141 -0.03 4.32 14.03
C VAL A 141 -0.50 4.46 12.59
N ALA A 142 -1.75 4.06 12.30
CA ALA A 142 -2.34 4.20 10.97
C ALA A 142 -2.50 5.68 10.58
N ASN A 143 -2.91 6.53 11.51
CA ASN A 143 -2.99 7.99 11.31
C ASN A 143 -1.60 8.60 11.10
N LEU A 144 -0.59 8.20 11.87
CA LEU A 144 0.79 8.64 11.65
C LEU A 144 1.29 8.23 10.27
N LEU A 145 1.02 6.99 9.84
CA LEU A 145 1.40 6.53 8.51
C LEU A 145 0.69 7.33 7.41
N ALA A 146 -0.61 7.58 7.54
CA ALA A 146 -1.36 8.43 6.61
C ALA A 146 -0.74 9.83 6.51
N GLN A 147 -0.36 10.43 7.64
CA GLN A 147 0.32 11.72 7.67
C GLN A 147 1.67 11.69 6.96
N MET A 148 2.49 10.65 7.17
CA MET A 148 3.77 10.46 6.46
C MET A 148 3.58 10.37 4.94
N PHE A 149 2.52 9.69 4.47
CA PHE A 149 2.18 9.64 3.04
C PHE A 149 1.87 11.04 2.49
N ILE A 150 1.06 11.82 3.21
CA ILE A 150 0.68 13.18 2.82
C ILE A 150 1.93 14.08 2.72
N GLU A 151 2.75 14.09 3.77
CA GLU A 151 3.99 14.87 3.82
C GLU A 151 4.96 14.49 2.70
N ASN A 152 5.17 13.19 2.49
CA ASN A 152 6.02 12.72 1.39
C ASN A 152 5.47 13.11 0.02
N PHE A 153 4.15 13.15 -0.17
CA PHE A 153 3.56 13.44 -1.48
C PHE A 153 3.61 14.93 -1.86
N GLN A 154 3.71 15.85 -0.89
CA GLN A 154 3.74 17.31 -1.14
C GLN A 154 4.81 17.71 -2.16
N GLN A 155 5.98 17.08 -2.13
CA GLN A 155 7.09 17.39 -3.03
C GLN A 155 6.83 17.05 -4.51
N TYR A 156 5.74 16.31 -4.82
CA TYR A 156 5.37 15.92 -6.18
C TYR A 156 4.04 16.52 -6.66
N ALA A 157 3.32 17.23 -5.79
CA ALA A 157 1.95 17.66 -6.02
C ALA A 157 1.79 18.55 -7.27
N ASP A 158 2.74 19.47 -7.50
CA ASP A 158 2.69 20.44 -8.62
C ASP A 158 2.62 19.79 -10.01
N GLY A 159 3.04 18.53 -10.13
CA GLY A 159 3.01 17.77 -11.39
C GLY A 159 1.88 16.78 -11.52
N CYS A 160 0.98 16.66 -10.55
CA CYS A 160 -0.06 15.63 -10.49
C CYS A 160 -1.45 16.19 -10.79
N SER A 161 -2.35 15.35 -11.31
CA SER A 161 -3.75 15.73 -11.42
C SER A 161 -4.44 15.79 -10.04
N GLU A 162 -5.53 16.55 -9.95
CA GLU A 162 -6.32 16.68 -8.73
C GLU A 162 -6.84 15.31 -8.25
N GLU A 163 -7.20 14.42 -9.17
CA GLU A 163 -7.70 13.08 -8.83
C GLU A 163 -6.63 12.20 -8.19
N VAL A 164 -5.37 12.30 -8.64
CA VAL A 164 -4.25 11.57 -8.01
C VAL A 164 -3.96 12.13 -6.64
N ILE A 165 -3.96 13.46 -6.47
CA ILE A 165 -3.78 14.10 -5.15
C ILE A 165 -4.90 13.69 -4.20
N ALA A 166 -6.16 13.68 -4.68
CA ALA A 166 -7.33 13.30 -3.90
C ALA A 166 -7.40 11.80 -3.54
N ALA A 167 -6.63 10.95 -4.24
CA ALA A 167 -6.51 9.52 -3.95
C ALA A 167 -5.60 9.21 -2.75
N GLY A 168 -4.92 10.21 -2.20
CA GLY A 168 -4.12 10.07 -0.99
C GLY A 168 -4.95 9.79 0.27
N PRO A 169 -4.30 9.33 1.35
CA PRO A 169 -4.99 9.02 2.59
C PRO A 169 -5.44 10.26 3.35
N LYS A 170 -6.40 10.07 4.25
CA LYS A 170 -6.93 11.07 5.17
C LYS A 170 -6.89 10.48 6.58
N PRO A 171 -6.10 11.05 7.51
CA PRO A 171 -6.11 10.60 8.90
C PRO A 171 -7.52 10.70 9.48
N LEU A 172 -7.92 9.73 10.30
CA LEU A 172 -9.19 9.82 11.04
C LEU A 172 -8.98 10.69 12.28
N VAL A 173 -10.00 11.46 12.62
CA VAL A 173 -10.02 12.32 13.82
C VAL A 173 -10.34 11.50 15.06
#